data_AF-A0A8C1ZRA4-F1
#
_entry.id   AF-A0A8C1ZRA4-F1
#
_cell.length_a   1.000
_cell.length_b   1.000
_cell.length_c   1.000
_cell.angle_alpha   90.00
_cell.angle_beta   90.00
_cell.angle_gamma   90.00
#
_symmetry.space_group_name_H-M   'P 1'
#
loop_
_entity.id
_entity.type
_entity.pdbx_description
1 polymer ?
#
loop_
_entity_poly.entity_id
_entity_poly.type
_entity_poly.pdbx_seq_one_letter_code
_entity_poly.pdbx_strand_id
1 'polypeptide(L)'
;MAEPPRSCDCFVSLPPGSKEDYVIFGKNSDRPRDEVQEVVYYPSSSHAPGSTVECTYISIPQAEHTHAVVLSRPAWLWGAEMGANEHGVCIGNEAVWTKEPVDPEEALLGMDLVRGPKKLQKKYIFIILFFFFFSVVFFFWIPLLRLNYNTLLLLIL
;
A
#
# COMPACT_ATOMS: atom_id res chain seq x y z
N MET A 1 -14.02 -21.53 11.33
CA MET A 1 -13.66 -20.83 10.08
C MET A 1 -13.99 -19.37 10.29
N ALA A 2 -13.04 -18.44 10.13
CA ALA A 2 -13.32 -17.01 10.24
C ALA A 2 -14.32 -16.60 9.15
N GLU A 3 -15.27 -15.71 9.46
CA GLU A 3 -16.19 -15.16 8.46
C GLU A 3 -15.37 -14.49 7.33
N PRO A 4 -15.79 -14.62 6.06
CA PRO A 4 -15.13 -13.91 4.98
C PRO A 4 -15.28 -12.39 5.19
N PRO A 5 -14.21 -11.59 4.97
CA PRO A 5 -14.31 -10.14 4.98
C PRO A 5 -15.39 -9.69 3.98
N ARG A 6 -16.25 -8.76 4.41
CA ARG A 6 -17.49 -8.42 3.69
C ARG A 6 -17.34 -7.25 2.70
N SER A 7 -16.24 -6.51 2.71
CA SER A 7 -15.97 -5.47 1.69
C SER A 7 -14.55 -4.92 1.82
N CYS A 8 -13.75 -5.05 0.78
CA CYS A 8 -12.58 -4.21 0.51
C CYS A 8 -12.84 -3.76 -0.94
N ASP A 9 -13.14 -2.48 -1.13
CA ASP A 9 -13.42 -1.93 -2.44
C ASP A 9 -12.66 -0.62 -2.62
N CYS A 10 -12.22 -0.39 -3.85
CA CYS A 10 -11.59 0.85 -4.25
C CYS A 10 -12.40 1.46 -5.39
N PHE A 11 -12.60 2.77 -5.36
CA PHE A 11 -13.15 3.51 -6.49
C PHE A 11 -12.29 4.74 -6.82
N VAL A 12 -12.35 5.13 -8.08
CA VAL A 12 -11.81 6.39 -8.57
C VAL A 12 -12.88 7.13 -9.35
N SER A 13 -13.01 8.43 -9.11
CA SER A 13 -13.68 9.35 -10.02
C SER A 13 -12.65 10.27 -10.66
N LEU A 14 -12.60 10.25 -11.99
CA LEU A 14 -11.77 11.12 -12.80
C LEU A 14 -12.62 12.23 -13.40
N PRO A 15 -12.07 13.40 -13.72
CA PRO A 15 -12.78 14.40 -14.51
C PRO A 15 -13.30 13.81 -15.84
N PRO A 16 -14.54 14.13 -16.27
CA PRO A 16 -15.50 15.06 -15.66
C PRO A 16 -16.49 14.41 -14.68
N GLY A 17 -16.20 13.21 -14.15
CA GLY A 17 -17.08 12.44 -13.26
C GLY A 17 -17.20 12.99 -11.83
N SER A 18 -16.40 14.00 -11.49
CA SER A 18 -16.43 14.75 -10.24
C SER A 18 -17.01 16.15 -10.49
N LYS A 19 -17.59 16.78 -9.46
CA LYS A 19 -18.25 18.10 -9.56
C LYS A 19 -17.29 19.21 -10.04
N GLU A 20 -15.99 19.02 -9.80
CA GLU A 20 -14.89 19.87 -10.24
C GLU A 20 -13.82 18.97 -10.89
N ASP A 21 -12.77 19.55 -11.48
CA ASP A 21 -11.66 18.80 -12.14
C ASP A 21 -10.72 18.10 -11.13
N TYR A 22 -11.27 17.52 -10.06
CA TYR A 22 -10.56 16.74 -9.06
C TYR A 22 -10.57 15.25 -9.36
N VAL A 23 -9.48 14.58 -9.03
CA VAL A 23 -9.44 13.13 -8.93
C VAL A 23 -9.85 12.73 -7.51
N ILE A 24 -10.86 11.88 -7.38
CA ILE A 24 -11.31 11.35 -6.09
C ILE A 24 -10.92 9.88 -6.03
N PHE A 25 -10.10 9.51 -5.04
CA PHE A 25 -9.82 8.13 -4.69
C PHE A 25 -10.54 7.79 -3.38
N GLY A 26 -11.25 6.67 -3.34
CA GLY A 26 -11.87 6.17 -2.13
C GLY A 26 -11.62 4.68 -1.96
N LYS A 27 -11.32 4.29 -0.72
CA LYS A 27 -11.14 2.89 -0.31
C LYS A 27 -11.84 2.66 1.02
N ASN A 28 -12.63 1.60 1.12
CA ASN A 28 -13.16 1.11 2.39
C ASN A 28 -12.30 -0.05 2.89
N SER A 29 -12.06 -0.07 4.20
CA SER A 29 -11.29 -1.12 4.86
C SER A 29 -12.20 -2.29 5.23
N ASP A 30 -11.73 -3.52 5.00
CA ASP A 30 -12.40 -4.76 5.42
C ASP A 30 -12.03 -5.19 6.84
N ARG A 31 -11.29 -4.33 7.56
CA ARG A 31 -10.77 -4.60 8.89
C ARG A 31 -11.89 -4.65 9.93
N PRO A 32 -11.69 -5.38 11.05
CA PRO A 32 -12.69 -5.47 12.11
C PRO A 32 -13.13 -4.10 12.62
N ARG A 33 -14.42 -3.93 12.91
CA ARG A 33 -15.00 -2.66 13.39
C ARG A 33 -14.27 -2.08 14.60
N ASP A 34 -13.82 -2.94 15.49
CA ASP A 34 -13.19 -2.55 16.76
C ASP A 34 -11.68 -2.33 16.62
N GLU A 35 -11.12 -2.54 15.41
CA GLU A 35 -9.73 -2.24 15.14
C GLU A 35 -9.54 -0.73 14.89
N VAL A 36 -8.70 -0.10 15.71
CA VAL A 36 -8.41 1.34 15.60
C VAL A 36 -7.65 1.62 14.30
N GLN A 37 -8.22 2.51 13.49
CA GLN A 37 -7.57 3.09 12.31
C GLN A 37 -7.02 4.48 12.65
N GLU A 38 -5.72 4.65 12.55
CA GLU A 38 -5.02 5.91 12.76
C GLU A 38 -4.79 6.64 11.44
N VAL A 39 -4.97 7.95 11.45
CA VAL A 39 -4.49 8.83 10.37
C VAL A 39 -3.19 9.46 10.85
N VAL A 40 -2.09 9.10 10.18
CA VAL A 40 -0.73 9.49 10.59
C VAL A 40 -0.02 10.19 9.44
N TYR A 41 0.74 11.23 9.79
CA TYR A 41 1.62 11.94 8.87
C TYR A 41 3.07 11.58 9.17
N TYR A 42 3.81 11.25 8.11
CA TYR A 42 5.27 11.09 8.17
C TYR A 42 5.90 12.13 7.24
N PRO A 43 6.82 12.98 7.75
CA PRO A 43 7.55 13.91 6.89
C PRO A 43 8.54 13.15 5.99
N SER A 44 8.97 13.81 4.91
CA SER A 44 10.06 13.31 4.09
C SER A 44 11.36 13.23 4.91
N SER A 45 12.16 12.21 4.63
CA SER A 45 13.38 11.94 5.38
C SER A 45 14.45 11.30 4.51
N SER A 46 15.70 11.57 4.87
CA SER A 46 16.87 10.87 4.33
C SER A 46 17.38 9.83 5.33
N HIS A 47 17.90 8.73 4.80
CA HIS A 47 18.46 7.62 5.58
C HIS A 47 19.86 7.26 5.06
N ALA A 48 20.70 6.77 5.96
CA ALA A 48 22.05 6.37 5.60
C ALA A 48 22.03 5.20 4.58
N PRO A 49 22.93 5.19 3.58
CA PRO A 49 23.06 4.08 2.66
C PRO A 49 23.27 2.75 3.40
N GLY A 50 22.53 1.71 3.01
CA GLY A 50 22.58 0.39 3.62
C GLY A 50 21.86 0.25 4.97
N SER A 51 21.15 1.29 5.43
CA SER A 51 20.28 1.18 6.60
C SER A 51 19.11 0.20 6.38
N THR A 52 18.48 -0.21 7.47
CA THR A 52 17.30 -1.09 7.47
C THR A 52 16.12 -0.42 8.17
N VAL A 53 14.92 -0.88 7.85
CA VAL A 53 13.69 -0.49 8.52
C VAL A 53 12.96 -1.74 9.01
N GLU A 54 12.54 -1.71 10.26
CA GLU A 54 11.69 -2.75 10.85
C GLU A 54 10.25 -2.54 10.37
N CYS A 55 9.72 -3.51 9.61
CA CYS A 55 8.31 -3.57 9.26
C CYS A 55 7.54 -4.36 10.32
N THR A 56 6.33 -4.84 9.99
CA THR A 56 5.46 -5.51 10.96
C THR A 56 6.07 -6.81 11.51
N TYR A 57 6.71 -7.62 10.66
CA TYR A 57 7.31 -8.89 11.06
C TYR A 57 8.77 -9.08 10.64
N ILE A 58 9.24 -8.34 9.62
CA ILE A 58 10.60 -8.49 9.11
C ILE A 58 11.26 -7.13 8.92
N SER A 59 12.58 -7.12 8.91
CA SER A 59 13.39 -5.96 8.55
C SER A 59 13.73 -6.00 7.07
N ILE A 60 13.68 -4.85 6.40
CA ILE A 60 14.04 -4.70 4.99
C ILE A 60 15.09 -3.59 4.80
N PRO A 61 15.86 -3.59 3.71
CA PRO A 61 16.73 -2.45 3.39
C PRO A 61 15.90 -1.18 3.23
N GLN A 62 16.30 -0.13 3.94
CA GLN A 62 15.66 1.17 3.93
C GLN A 62 16.09 1.95 2.68
N ALA A 63 15.16 2.73 2.13
CA ALA A 63 15.48 3.64 1.05
C ALA A 63 16.22 4.88 1.55
N GLU A 64 17.16 5.38 0.77
CA GLU A 64 17.96 6.55 1.14
C GLU A 64 17.13 7.82 1.27
N HIS A 65 16.01 7.91 0.53
CA HIS A 65 15.07 9.02 0.59
C HIS A 65 13.65 8.48 0.67
N THR A 66 12.81 9.19 1.43
CA THR A 66 11.39 8.91 1.62
C THR A 66 10.60 10.21 1.44
N HIS A 67 9.49 10.16 0.72
CA HIS A 67 8.55 11.27 0.58
C HIS A 67 7.67 11.44 1.81
N ALA A 68 7.17 12.66 1.99
CA ALA A 68 6.16 12.93 3.00
C ALA A 68 4.84 12.25 2.62
N VAL A 69 4.21 11.57 3.58
CA VAL A 69 2.99 10.79 3.38
C VAL A 69 1.97 11.03 4.49
N VAL A 70 0.69 10.99 4.11
CA VAL A 70 -0.43 10.80 5.05
C VAL A 70 -0.98 9.40 4.82
N LEU A 71 -1.07 8.60 5.88
CA LEU A 71 -1.49 7.21 5.82
C LEU A 71 -2.68 6.98 6.74
N SER A 72 -3.59 6.09 6.32
CA SER A 72 -4.57 5.44 7.20
C SER A 72 -4.10 4.02 7.48
N ARG A 73 -3.90 3.66 8.76
CA ARG A 73 -3.37 2.34 9.14
C ARG A 73 -4.03 1.78 10.41
N PRO A 74 -4.08 0.44 10.58
CA PRO A 74 -4.31 -0.15 11.89
C PRO A 74 -3.24 0.29 12.90
N ALA A 75 -3.64 0.64 14.12
CA ALA A 75 -2.71 1.21 15.12
C ALA A 75 -1.49 0.32 15.45
N TRP A 76 -1.65 -1.01 15.34
CA TRP A 76 -0.60 -1.99 15.67
C TRP A 76 0.36 -2.29 14.52
N LEU A 77 0.06 -1.84 13.30
CA LEU A 77 0.71 -2.30 12.07
C LEU A 77 1.65 -1.23 11.52
N TRP A 78 2.82 -1.62 11.01
CA TRP A 78 3.81 -0.66 10.48
C TRP A 78 3.36 -0.02 9.15
N GLY A 79 2.89 -0.86 8.22
CA GLY A 79 2.28 -0.49 6.95
C GLY A 79 0.99 0.33 7.04
N ALA A 80 0.24 0.38 5.94
CA ALA A 80 -1.00 1.14 5.85
C ALA A 80 -2.02 0.46 4.94
N GLU A 81 -3.29 0.86 5.09
CA GLU A 81 -4.40 0.42 4.24
C GLU A 81 -4.54 1.31 3.00
N MET A 82 -4.26 2.60 3.18
CA MET A 82 -4.30 3.60 2.12
C MET A 82 -3.48 4.82 2.53
N GLY A 83 -3.14 5.66 1.57
CA GLY A 83 -2.46 6.92 1.82
C GLY A 83 -2.21 7.73 0.58
N ALA A 84 -1.64 8.90 0.78
CA ALA A 84 -1.19 9.78 -0.29
C ALA A 84 0.16 10.41 0.07
N ASN A 85 0.99 10.68 -0.93
CA ASN A 85 2.26 11.38 -0.76
C ASN A 85 2.21 12.85 -1.21
N GLU A 86 3.28 13.59 -0.93
CA GLU A 86 3.45 15.01 -1.28
C GLU A 86 3.44 15.30 -2.79
N HIS A 87 3.60 14.28 -3.64
CA HIS A 87 3.55 14.39 -5.11
C HIS A 87 2.16 14.11 -5.68
N GLY A 88 1.16 13.93 -4.81
CA GLY A 88 -0.20 13.67 -5.24
C GLY A 88 -0.46 12.24 -5.68
N VAL A 89 0.39 11.30 -5.30
CA VAL A 89 0.20 9.89 -5.56
C VAL A 89 -0.61 9.27 -4.43
N CYS A 90 -1.81 8.78 -4.74
CA CYS A 90 -2.63 8.00 -3.82
C CYS A 90 -2.43 6.51 -4.05
N ILE A 91 -2.51 5.73 -2.96
CA ILE A 91 -2.38 4.29 -2.96
C ILE A 91 -3.34 3.67 -1.94
N GLY A 92 -3.85 2.47 -2.25
CA GLY A 92 -4.63 1.65 -1.33
C GLY A 92 -4.41 0.18 -1.64
N ASN A 93 -4.47 -0.66 -0.60
CA ASN A 93 -4.40 -2.11 -0.76
C ASN A 93 -5.82 -2.71 -0.91
N GLU A 94 -5.90 -3.78 -1.68
CA GLU A 94 -7.13 -4.52 -1.96
C GLU A 94 -6.92 -6.00 -1.66
N ALA A 95 -7.89 -6.63 -1.00
CA ALA A 95 -7.79 -8.02 -0.55
C ALA A 95 -8.40 -8.98 -1.58
N VAL A 96 -7.55 -9.55 -2.43
CA VAL A 96 -7.91 -10.68 -3.33
C VAL A 96 -7.71 -12.04 -2.60
N TRP A 97 -8.01 -13.22 -3.17
CA TRP A 97 -7.63 -14.52 -2.57
C TRP A 97 -6.70 -15.31 -3.49
N THR A 98 -5.57 -15.82 -2.96
CA THR A 98 -4.58 -16.58 -3.75
C THR A 98 -5.02 -18.04 -3.88
N LYS A 99 -4.73 -18.64 -5.04
CA LYS A 99 -4.91 -20.08 -5.28
C LYS A 99 -3.64 -20.88 -5.00
N GLU A 100 -2.52 -20.20 -4.81
CA GLU A 100 -1.21 -20.81 -4.55
C GLU A 100 -1.05 -21.17 -3.06
N PRO A 101 -0.28 -22.21 -2.74
CA PRO A 101 0.02 -22.56 -1.36
C PRO A 101 0.77 -21.43 -0.65
N VAL A 102 0.38 -21.20 0.59
CA VAL A 102 0.98 -20.22 1.49
C VAL A 102 2.33 -20.74 2.00
N ASP A 103 3.36 -19.90 1.87
CA ASP A 103 4.66 -20.14 2.48
C ASP A 103 4.57 -19.94 4.02
N PRO A 104 5.09 -20.85 4.85
CA PRO A 104 5.08 -20.70 6.30
C PRO A 104 6.07 -19.64 6.82
N GLU A 105 7.10 -19.24 6.05
CA GLU A 105 8.07 -18.24 6.49
C GLU A 105 7.42 -16.87 6.79
N GLU A 106 8.07 -16.01 7.56
CA GLU A 106 7.64 -14.61 7.74
C GLU A 106 8.08 -13.76 6.55
N ALA A 107 7.27 -12.78 6.15
CA ALA A 107 7.68 -11.68 5.27
C ALA A 107 6.63 -10.54 5.36
N LEU A 108 6.76 -9.56 4.46
CA LEU A 108 5.88 -8.40 4.41
C LEU A 108 4.41 -8.78 4.25
N LEU A 109 3.58 -8.13 5.06
CA LEU A 109 2.14 -8.12 4.87
C LEU A 109 1.77 -7.25 3.68
N GLY A 110 0.54 -7.41 3.21
CA GLY A 110 0.09 -6.57 2.12
C GLY A 110 0.05 -5.08 2.47
N MET A 111 -0.39 -4.77 3.69
CA MET A 111 -0.40 -3.40 4.22
C MET A 111 1.02 -2.79 4.28
N ASP A 112 2.06 -3.60 4.51
CA ASP A 112 3.45 -3.10 4.54
C ASP A 112 3.87 -2.58 3.15
N LEU A 113 3.32 -3.13 2.06
CA LEU A 113 3.63 -2.68 0.70
C LEU A 113 3.17 -1.26 0.40
N VAL A 114 2.16 -0.78 1.11
CA VAL A 114 1.65 0.60 0.94
C VAL A 114 2.73 1.63 1.33
N ARG A 115 3.74 1.23 2.11
CA ARG A 115 4.88 2.09 2.50
C ARG A 115 6.18 1.80 1.75
N GLY A 116 6.24 0.74 0.93
CA GLY A 116 7.38 0.41 0.07
C GLY A 116 7.83 -1.07 0.16
N PRO A 117 8.32 -1.68 -0.95
CA PRO A 117 8.69 -3.10 -0.94
C PRO A 117 10.20 -3.35 -0.89
N LYS A 118 10.63 -4.33 -0.09
CA LYS A 118 11.63 -5.34 -0.50
C LYS A 118 11.30 -6.69 0.17
N LYS A 119 10.90 -7.67 -0.65
CA LYS A 119 10.56 -9.09 -0.35
C LYS A 119 9.13 -9.33 0.19
N LEU A 120 8.23 -9.84 -0.66
CA LEU A 120 6.83 -10.12 -0.34
C LEU A 120 6.58 -11.56 0.18
N GLN A 121 5.70 -11.73 1.16
CA GLN A 121 5.04 -13.03 1.45
C GLN A 121 4.13 -13.46 0.29
N LYS A 122 4.18 -14.73 -0.12
CA LYS A 122 3.13 -15.35 -0.94
C LYS A 122 1.80 -15.59 -0.18
N LYS A 123 1.80 -15.31 1.12
CA LYS A 123 0.76 -15.65 2.11
C LYS A 123 -0.57 -14.95 1.87
N TYR A 124 -0.51 -13.71 1.39
CA TYR A 124 -1.67 -12.97 0.93
C TYR A 124 -1.28 -12.24 -0.35
N ILE A 125 -1.67 -12.84 -1.48
CA ILE A 125 -2.59 -12.20 -2.42
C ILE A 125 -2.08 -10.93 -3.14
N PHE A 126 -2.25 -10.96 -4.46
CA PHE A 126 -2.25 -9.78 -5.33
C PHE A 126 -2.90 -8.56 -4.66
N ILE A 127 -2.08 -7.63 -4.17
CA ILE A 127 -2.56 -6.30 -3.88
C ILE A 127 -2.62 -5.57 -5.20
N ILE A 128 -3.82 -5.13 -5.57
CA ILE A 128 -3.95 -4.12 -6.60
C ILE A 128 -3.62 -2.80 -5.93
N LEU A 129 -2.37 -2.35 -6.11
CA LEU A 129 -2.00 -0.99 -5.74
C LEU A 129 -2.48 -0.09 -6.87
N PHE A 130 -3.49 0.71 -6.59
CA PHE A 130 -3.90 1.76 -7.51
C PHE A 130 -2.98 2.96 -7.34
N PHE A 131 -2.36 3.42 -8.43
CA PHE A 131 -1.58 4.64 -8.43
C PHE A 131 -2.36 5.70 -9.19
N PHE A 132 -2.70 6.78 -8.49
CA PHE A 132 -3.38 7.93 -9.08
C PHE A 132 -2.41 9.10 -9.11
N PHE A 133 -1.98 9.47 -10.31
CA PHE A 133 -1.41 10.78 -10.56
C PHE A 133 -2.55 11.71 -10.93
N PHE A 134 -2.49 12.99 -10.55
CA PHE A 134 -3.48 14.05 -10.84
C PHE A 134 -3.90 14.21 -12.33
N SER A 135 -3.45 13.35 -13.25
CA SER A 135 -3.87 13.33 -14.65
C SER A 135 -3.89 11.95 -15.33
N VAL A 136 -3.45 10.86 -14.67
CA VAL A 136 -3.34 9.53 -15.30
C VAL A 136 -3.61 8.42 -14.28
N VAL A 137 -4.48 7.48 -14.65
CA VAL A 137 -4.70 6.24 -13.87
C VAL A 137 -3.82 5.14 -14.42
N PHE A 138 -2.97 4.58 -13.56
CA PHE A 138 -2.29 3.33 -13.87
C PHE A 138 -2.94 2.19 -13.10
N PHE A 139 -3.68 1.34 -13.83
CA PHE A 139 -4.07 0.02 -13.33
C PHE A 139 -2.87 -0.89 -13.45
N PHE A 140 -2.12 -1.00 -12.37
CA PHE A 140 -1.06 -1.99 -12.28
C PHE A 140 -1.69 -3.35 -11.94
N TRP A 141 -2.15 -4.08 -12.97
CA TRP A 141 -2.32 -5.54 -12.87
C TRP A 141 -0.93 -6.15 -12.91
N ILE A 142 -0.28 -6.24 -11.76
CA ILE A 142 1.07 -6.76 -11.69
C ILE A 142 0.99 -8.26 -11.42
N PRO A 143 1.27 -9.15 -12.41
CA PRO A 143 1.80 -10.47 -12.10
C PRO A 143 3.12 -10.25 -11.35
N LEU A 144 3.05 -10.29 -10.03
CA LEU A 144 4.14 -10.03 -9.07
C LEU A 144 5.39 -10.91 -9.28
N LEU A 145 5.31 -11.88 -10.20
CA LEU A 145 6.40 -12.73 -10.66
C LEU A 145 7.43 -12.01 -11.57
N ARG A 146 7.18 -10.77 -12.05
CA ARG A 146 8.10 -10.07 -12.99
C ARG A 146 8.25 -8.55 -12.78
N LEU A 147 8.10 -8.03 -11.55
CA LEU A 147 8.52 -6.65 -11.30
C LEU A 147 10.02 -6.57 -11.08
N ASN A 148 10.68 -5.71 -11.86
CA ASN A 148 11.99 -5.22 -11.52
C ASN A 148 11.80 -4.22 -10.36
N TYR A 149 12.30 -4.58 -9.16
CA TYR A 149 11.99 -3.96 -7.87
C TYR A 149 12.27 -2.46 -7.76
N ASN A 150 13.10 -1.90 -8.65
CA ASN A 150 13.45 -0.48 -8.66
C ASN A 150 12.30 0.44 -9.10
N THR A 151 11.30 -0.06 -9.85
CA THR A 151 10.24 0.79 -10.40
C THR A 151 9.12 1.10 -9.40
N LEU A 152 8.86 0.21 -8.43
CA LEU A 152 7.81 0.42 -7.42
C LEU A 152 8.27 1.30 -6.26
N LEU A 153 9.59 1.30 -5.97
CA LEU A 153 10.20 2.11 -4.92
C LEU A 153 10.04 3.61 -5.19
N LEU A 154 10.13 4.01 -6.47
CA LEU A 154 10.09 5.42 -6.91
C LEU A 154 8.70 6.06 -6.92
N LEU A 155 7.62 5.30 -6.69
CA LEU A 155 6.26 5.83 -6.77
C LEU A 155 5.70 6.26 -5.40
N ILE A 156 6.31 5.79 -4.32
CA ILE A 156 5.86 6.04 -2.94
C ILE A 156 6.88 6.89 -2.16
N LEU A 157 8.16 6.82 -2.55
CA LEU A 157 9.31 7.41 -1.84
C LEU A 157 10.00 8.54 -2.56
#